data_AF-A0A9D7DD87-F1
#
_entry.id   AF-A0A9D7DD87-F1
#
_cell.length_a   1.000
_cell.length_b   1.000
_cell.length_c   1.000
_cell.angle_alpha   90.00
_cell.angle_beta   90.00
_cell.angle_gamma   90.00
#
_symmetry.space_group_name_H-M   'P 1'
#
loop_
_entity.id
_entity.type
_entity.pdbx_description
1 polymer ?
#
loop_
_entity_poly.entity_id
_entity_poly.type
_entity_poly.pdbx_seq_one_letter_code
_entity_poly.pdbx_strand_id
1 'polypeptide(L)'
;MGRIWKTGSALGHGERFVAETKYFVGTDDHLAINERLRIPTVDIIEYNAATGAFPPSWHTHDDNMDVIDRTTLGVVGSTVMEVVWQER
;
A
#
# COMPACT_ATOMS: atom_id res chain seq x y z
N MET A 1 -11.51 2.94 10.09
CA MET A 1 -10.77 3.14 8.83
C MET A 1 -9.55 4.00 9.11
N GLY A 2 -8.34 3.59 8.70
CA GLY A 2 -7.13 4.39 8.88
C GLY A 2 -7.14 5.67 8.03
N ARG A 3 -6.39 6.70 8.45
CA ARG A 3 -6.34 8.03 7.78
C ARG A 3 -6.02 7.90 6.28
N ILE A 4 -4.99 7.14 5.95
CA ILE A 4 -4.51 6.91 4.57
C ILE A 4 -5.64 6.39 3.67
N TRP A 5 -6.31 5.32 4.09
CA TRP A 5 -7.40 4.73 3.30
C TRP A 5 -8.63 5.64 3.20
N LYS A 6 -8.93 6.41 4.25
CA LYS A 6 -10.02 7.41 4.18
C LYS A 6 -9.69 8.49 3.13
N THR A 7 -8.45 8.95 3.09
CA THR A 7 -7.98 9.91 2.08
C THR A 7 -8.03 9.31 0.68
N GLY A 8 -7.53 8.09 0.49
CA GLY A 8 -7.59 7.40 -0.80
C GLY A 8 -9.03 7.25 -1.31
N SER A 9 -9.95 6.84 -0.43
CA SER A 9 -11.39 6.78 -0.75
C SER A 9 -11.97 8.15 -1.15
N ALA A 10 -11.63 9.22 -0.42
CA ALA A 10 -12.10 10.58 -0.71
C ALA A 10 -11.58 11.13 -2.05
N LEU A 11 -10.40 10.68 -2.50
CA LEU A 11 -9.82 11.01 -3.81
C LEU A 11 -10.37 10.17 -4.97
N GLY A 12 -11.29 9.22 -4.70
CA GLY A 12 -11.85 8.31 -5.70
C GLY A 12 -11.04 7.03 -5.90
N HIS A 13 -10.02 6.76 -5.06
CA HIS A 13 -9.11 5.61 -5.18
C HIS A 13 -9.56 4.38 -4.38
N GLY A 14 -10.84 4.31 -4.01
CA GLY A 14 -11.38 3.26 -3.13
C GLY A 14 -11.23 1.83 -3.67
N GLU A 15 -11.10 1.67 -4.99
CA GLU A 15 -10.85 0.37 -5.62
C GLU A 15 -9.42 -0.15 -5.39
N ARG A 16 -8.45 0.75 -5.14
CA ARG A 16 -7.06 0.40 -4.82
C ARG A 16 -6.81 0.39 -3.32
N PHE A 17 -7.42 1.33 -2.59
CA PHE A 17 -7.39 1.39 -1.11
C PHE A 17 -8.63 0.72 -0.52
N VAL A 18 -8.70 -0.61 -0.65
CA VAL A 18 -9.86 -1.41 -0.23
C VAL A 18 -9.97 -1.48 1.29
N ALA A 19 -11.18 -1.25 1.81
CA ALA A 19 -11.53 -1.25 3.23
C ALA A 19 -11.64 -2.64 3.86
N GLU A 20 -10.63 -3.48 3.69
CA GLU A 20 -10.67 -4.86 4.14
C GLU A 20 -9.43 -5.21 4.98
N THR A 21 -9.64 -5.95 6.05
CA THR A 21 -8.54 -6.51 6.84
C THR A 21 -8.03 -7.78 6.16
N LYS A 22 -6.80 -7.75 5.66
CA LYS A 22 -6.03 -8.95 5.29
C LYS A 22 -5.05 -9.26 6.42
N TYR A 23 -4.97 -10.52 6.83
CA TYR A 23 -4.25 -10.90 8.05
C TYR A 23 -2.74 -10.99 7.87
N PHE A 24 -2.27 -11.27 6.65
CA PHE A 24 -0.84 -11.42 6.37
C PHE A 24 -0.56 -11.37 4.87
N VAL A 25 0.49 -10.65 4.48
CA VAL A 25 1.09 -10.73 3.14
C VAL A 25 2.59 -11.02 3.25
N GLY A 26 3.26 -10.42 4.25
CA GLY A 26 4.65 -10.68 4.60
C GLY A 26 5.08 -9.90 5.83
N THR A 27 6.30 -10.17 6.29
CA THR A 27 7.03 -9.35 7.27
C THR A 27 7.79 -8.28 6.50
N ASP A 28 7.64 -7.02 6.90
CA ASP A 28 8.26 -5.87 6.22
C ASP A 28 8.85 -4.86 7.23
N ASP A 29 9.57 -3.88 6.74
CA ASP A 29 10.40 -2.93 7.50
C ASP A 29 9.63 -2.15 8.56
N HIS A 30 8.35 -1.86 8.30
CA HIS A 30 7.47 -1.16 9.25
C HIS A 30 7.40 -1.84 10.61
N LEU A 31 7.54 -3.18 10.69
CA LEU A 31 7.50 -3.91 11.96
C LEU A 31 8.67 -3.53 12.86
N ALA A 32 9.90 -3.53 12.33
CA ALA A 32 11.08 -3.15 13.09
C ALA A 32 11.01 -1.69 13.57
N ILE A 33 10.47 -0.79 12.73
CA ILE A 33 10.28 0.63 13.08
C ILE A 33 9.26 0.76 14.23
N ASN A 34 8.11 0.11 14.13
CA ASN A 34 7.07 0.13 15.17
C ASN A 34 7.57 -0.48 16.49
N GLU A 35 8.30 -1.60 16.44
CA GLU A 35 8.73 -2.33 17.64
C GLU A 35 9.92 -1.68 18.34
N ARG A 36 10.93 -1.23 17.58
CA ARG A 36 12.20 -0.74 18.13
C ARG A 36 12.20 0.77 18.35
N LEU A 37 11.64 1.52 17.39
CA LEU A 37 11.65 2.98 17.42
C LEU A 37 10.33 3.56 17.96
N ARG A 38 9.28 2.73 18.07
CA ARG A 38 7.96 3.14 18.57
C ARG A 38 7.33 4.27 17.74
N ILE A 39 7.66 4.33 16.45
CA ILE A 39 7.06 5.27 15.49
C ILE A 39 5.94 4.56 14.74
N PRO A 40 4.67 5.00 14.87
CA PRO A 40 3.55 4.41 14.15
C PRO A 40 3.79 4.46 12.65
N THR A 41 4.00 3.29 12.04
CA THR A 41 4.35 3.15 10.62
C THR A 41 3.40 2.15 9.97
N VAL A 42 2.91 2.49 8.78
CA VAL A 42 2.01 1.66 7.96
C VAL A 42 2.74 1.27 6.68
N ASP A 43 2.40 0.10 6.16
CA ASP A 43 2.86 -0.39 4.88
C ASP A 43 1.72 -0.33 3.84
N ILE A 44 2.02 0.21 2.65
CA ILE A 44 1.10 0.24 1.50
C ILE A 44 1.67 -0.74 0.48
N ILE A 45 1.15 -1.96 0.51
CA ILE A 45 1.68 -3.10 -0.23
C ILE A 45 0.57 -3.83 -0.98
N GLU A 46 0.88 -4.35 -2.17
CA GLU A 46 -0.09 -5.10 -2.95
C GLU A 46 -0.41 -6.44 -2.30
N TYR A 47 -1.70 -6.70 -2.11
CA TYR A 47 -2.24 -8.01 -1.79
C TYR A 47 -3.01 -8.53 -3.01
N ASN A 48 -2.49 -9.58 -3.64
CA ASN A 48 -3.17 -10.21 -4.76
C ASN A 48 -4.23 -11.20 -4.23
N ALA A 49 -5.51 -10.87 -4.43
CA ALA A 49 -6.61 -11.68 -3.91
C ALA A 49 -6.72 -13.07 -4.56
N ALA A 50 -6.19 -13.26 -5.78
CA ALA A 50 -6.24 -14.54 -6.47
C ALA A 50 -5.20 -15.54 -5.91
N THR A 51 -4.03 -15.06 -5.50
CA THR A 51 -2.98 -15.88 -4.87
C THR A 51 -3.06 -15.88 -3.35
N GLY A 52 -3.75 -14.89 -2.76
CA GLY A 52 -3.76 -14.63 -1.33
C GLY A 52 -2.41 -14.14 -0.78
N ALA A 53 -1.52 -13.66 -1.65
CA ALA A 53 -0.13 -13.32 -1.36
C ALA A 53 0.34 -12.12 -2.22
N PHE A 54 1.65 -11.97 -2.41
CA PHE A 54 2.26 -11.02 -3.33
C PHE A 54 1.80 -11.22 -4.80
N PRO A 55 1.96 -10.21 -5.67
CA PRO A 55 1.70 -10.36 -7.10
C PRO A 55 2.57 -11.46 -7.73
N PRO A 56 2.13 -12.13 -8.81
CA PRO A 56 2.87 -13.23 -9.45
C PRO A 56 4.30 -12.90 -9.91
N SER A 57 4.60 -11.62 -10.16
CA SER A 57 5.93 -11.15 -10.53
C SER A 57 6.93 -11.16 -9.37
N TRP A 58 6.47 -11.19 -8.12
CA TRP A 58 7.32 -11.07 -6.93
C TRP A 58 8.45 -12.12 -6.90
N HIS A 59 9.70 -11.64 -6.80
CA HIS A 59 10.92 -12.46 -6.82
C HIS A 59 11.10 -13.31 -8.09
N THR A 60 10.67 -12.81 -9.25
CA THR A 60 10.86 -13.43 -10.56
C THR A 60 11.57 -12.49 -11.54
N HIS A 61 11.96 -13.00 -12.70
CA HIS A 61 12.44 -12.15 -13.80
C HIS A 61 11.31 -11.36 -14.50
N ASP A 62 10.06 -11.67 -14.21
CA ASP A 62 8.89 -10.94 -14.72
C ASP A 62 8.61 -9.67 -13.91
N ASP A 63 9.32 -9.44 -12.80
CA ASP A 63 9.36 -8.14 -12.11
C ASP A 63 10.22 -7.15 -12.90
N ASN A 64 9.61 -6.58 -13.92
CA ASN A 64 10.23 -5.64 -14.85
C ASN A 64 9.24 -4.55 -15.28
N MET A 65 9.60 -3.73 -16.27
CA MET A 65 8.77 -2.58 -16.67
C MET A 65 7.38 -2.96 -17.21
N ASP A 66 7.18 -4.19 -17.67
CA ASP A 66 5.92 -4.64 -18.26
C ASP A 66 4.80 -4.75 -17.21
N VAL A 67 5.15 -4.97 -15.93
CA VAL A 67 4.18 -5.06 -14.83
C VAL A 67 3.92 -3.72 -14.13
N ILE A 68 4.61 -2.64 -14.54
CA ILE A 68 4.47 -1.31 -13.94
C ILE A 68 3.33 -0.52 -14.60
N ASP A 69 2.29 -0.21 -13.82
CA ASP A 69 1.19 0.66 -14.23
C ASP A 69 1.33 2.07 -13.65
N ARG A 70 1.42 3.08 -14.53
CA ARG A 70 1.47 4.50 -14.14
C ARG A 70 0.24 4.95 -13.36
N THR A 71 -0.91 4.32 -13.59
CA THR A 71 -2.15 4.58 -12.85
C THR A 71 -1.98 4.21 -11.39
N THR A 72 -1.43 3.03 -11.10
CA THR A 72 -1.13 2.58 -9.73
C THR A 72 -0.18 3.55 -9.03
N LEU A 73 0.89 3.98 -9.71
CA LEU A 73 1.83 4.98 -9.18
C LEU A 73 1.14 6.31 -8.84
N GLY A 74 0.29 6.80 -9.74
CA GLY A 74 -0.47 8.05 -9.55
C GLY A 74 -1.46 7.96 -8.38
N VAL A 75 -2.16 6.83 -8.24
CA VAL A 75 -3.10 6.57 -7.15
C VAL A 75 -2.41 6.56 -5.79
N VAL A 76 -1.33 5.79 -5.64
CA VAL A 76 -0.58 5.71 -4.38
C VAL A 76 0.07 7.06 -4.06
N GLY A 77 0.76 7.66 -5.04
CA GLY A 77 1.47 8.93 -4.86
C GLY A 77 0.55 10.10 -4.48
N SER A 78 -0.58 10.26 -5.17
CA SER A 78 -1.54 11.32 -4.83
C SER A 78 -2.20 11.12 -3.47
N THR A 79 -2.47 9.87 -3.08
CA THR A 79 -3.02 9.57 -1.75
C THR A 79 -2.03 9.93 -0.64
N VAL A 80 -0.78 9.50 -0.76
CA VAL A 80 0.26 9.80 0.24
C VAL A 80 0.52 11.30 0.31
N MET A 81 0.61 11.97 -0.84
CA MET A 81 0.79 13.42 -0.91
C MET A 81 -0.33 14.15 -0.17
N GLU A 82 -1.59 13.79 -0.42
CA GLU A 82 -2.74 14.43 0.23
C GLU A 82 -2.75 14.19 1.74
N VAL A 83 -2.41 12.96 2.19
CA VAL A 83 -2.29 12.67 3.62
C VAL A 83 -1.27 13.60 4.28
N VAL A 84 -0.05 13.67 3.72
CA VAL A 84 1.03 14.51 4.26
C VAL A 84 0.66 15.99 4.21
N TRP A 85 0.03 16.45 3.13
CA TRP A 85 -0.38 17.84 2.95
C TRP A 85 -1.46 18.28 3.95
N GLN A 86 -2.31 17.35 4.39
CA GLN A 86 -3.34 17.60 5.40
C GLN A 86 -2.84 17.55 6.85
N GLU A 87 -1.62 17.03 7.10
CA GLU A 87 -1.01 17.06 8.43
C GLU A 87 -0.70 18.52 8.85
N ARG A 88 -1.00 18.85 10.10
CA ARG A 88 -0.75 20.17 10.70
C ARG A 88 0.14 20.05 11.93
#